data_AF-A0A287Q8D5-F1
#
_entry.id   AF-A0A287Q8D5-F1
#
_cell.length_a   1.000
_cell.length_b   1.000
_cell.length_c   1.000
_cell.angle_alpha   90.00
_cell.angle_beta   90.00
_cell.angle_gamma   90.00
#
_symmetry.space_group_name_H-M   'P 1'
#
loop_
_entity.id
_entity.type
_entity.pdbx_description
1 polymer ?
#
loop_
_entity_poly.entity_id
_entity_poly.type
_entity_poly.pdbx_seq_one_letter_code
_entity_poly.pdbx_strand_id
1 'polypeptide(L)'
;MAASVEIRRCPHSQPVMNDNQGSHRFHHPTVWGDFFLGFRPFTPTQCLLMKNKAEVMKEELRTTIVDSRSVDLPQKLELVDTLQQLGLDYHYGKEINDLLCGIHDAGDDASDLHTVALRFYLLRKQGFNVSPDVFLKFIDAK
;
A
#
# COMPACT_ATOMS: atom_id res chain seq x y z
N MET A 1 -31.58 9.76 2.05
CA MET A 1 -31.91 8.98 0.84
C MET A 1 -30.70 8.13 0.51
N ALA A 2 -30.75 6.83 0.79
CA ALA A 2 -29.64 5.91 0.52
C ALA A 2 -29.67 5.54 -0.98
N ALA A 3 -28.62 5.86 -1.71
CA ALA A 3 -28.45 5.40 -3.08
C ALA A 3 -27.74 4.04 -3.04
N SER A 4 -28.49 2.97 -3.28
CA SER A 4 -27.98 1.62 -3.44
C SER A 4 -27.01 1.57 -4.63
N VAL A 5 -25.77 1.12 -4.39
CA VAL A 5 -24.84 0.74 -5.46
C VAL A 5 -25.30 -0.62 -5.98
N GLU A 6 -26.15 -0.61 -7.01
CA GLU A 6 -26.46 -1.82 -7.77
C GLU A 6 -25.26 -2.18 -8.63
N ILE A 7 -24.50 -3.19 -8.20
CA ILE A 7 -23.59 -3.93 -9.08
C ILE A 7 -24.46 -4.71 -10.06
N ARG A 8 -24.79 -4.10 -11.20
CA ARG A 8 -25.47 -4.80 -12.28
C ARG A 8 -24.54 -5.88 -12.82
N ARG A 9 -24.85 -7.14 -12.54
CA ARG A 9 -24.22 -8.28 -13.23
C ARG A 9 -24.63 -8.19 -14.71
N CYS A 10 -23.65 -8.07 -15.60
CA CYS A 10 -23.89 -8.23 -17.03
C CYS A 10 -24.40 -9.66 -17.31
N PRO A 11 -25.46 -9.84 -18.12
CA PRO A 11 -25.86 -11.17 -18.56
C PRO A 11 -24.71 -11.80 -19.34
N HIS A 12 -24.40 -13.05 -19.03
CA HIS A 12 -23.52 -13.87 -19.84
C HIS A 12 -24.15 -14.02 -21.23
N SER A 13 -23.56 -13.40 -22.24
CA SER A 13 -23.88 -13.68 -23.64
C SER A 13 -23.43 -15.10 -23.94
N GLN A 14 -24.38 -16.02 -24.19
CA GLN A 14 -24.02 -17.36 -24.66
C GLN A 14 -23.44 -17.25 -26.09
N PRO A 15 -22.35 -17.97 -26.40
CA PRO A 15 -21.75 -17.89 -27.72
C PRO A 15 -22.61 -18.64 -28.74
N VAL A 16 -23.00 -17.95 -29.81
CA VAL A 16 -23.61 -18.54 -31.01
C VAL A 16 -22.51 -19.30 -31.75
N MET A 17 -22.64 -20.64 -31.85
CA MET A 17 -21.71 -21.46 -32.65
C MET A 17 -22.01 -21.22 -34.14
N ASN A 18 -21.01 -20.74 -34.87
CA ASN A 18 -21.05 -20.67 -36.33
C ASN A 18 -19.97 -21.59 -36.89
N ASP A 19 -20.38 -22.69 -37.52
CA ASP A 19 -19.51 -23.69 -38.11
C ASP A 19 -18.91 -23.16 -39.41
N ASN A 20 -17.75 -22.51 -39.33
CA ASN A 20 -16.82 -22.39 -40.46
C ASN A 20 -15.40 -22.35 -39.93
N GLN A 21 -14.78 -23.53 -39.95
CA GLN A 21 -13.50 -23.85 -39.33
C GLN A 21 -12.34 -23.42 -40.25
N GLY A 22 -11.90 -22.17 -40.10
CA GLY A 22 -10.55 -21.74 -40.49
C GLY A 22 -9.66 -21.75 -39.25
N SER A 23 -8.58 -22.52 -39.29
CA SER A 23 -7.62 -22.77 -38.20
C SER A 23 -7.00 -21.47 -37.61
N HIS A 24 -7.75 -20.76 -36.77
CA HIS A 24 -7.30 -19.62 -35.98
C HIS A 24 -7.00 -20.10 -34.55
N ARG A 25 -5.69 -20.23 -34.29
CA ARG A 25 -5.01 -20.32 -32.99
C ARG A 25 -5.94 -20.29 -31.77
N PHE A 26 -6.11 -21.45 -31.12
CA PHE A 26 -6.82 -21.61 -29.87
C PHE A 26 -6.06 -20.93 -28.72
N HIS A 27 -6.23 -19.62 -28.58
CA HIS A 27 -5.83 -18.94 -27.36
C HIS A 27 -6.85 -19.27 -26.27
N HIS A 28 -6.37 -19.61 -25.08
CA HIS A 28 -7.25 -19.77 -23.93
C HIS A 28 -7.98 -18.44 -23.68
N PRO A 29 -9.30 -18.45 -23.45
CA PRO A 29 -10.05 -17.23 -23.18
C PRO A 29 -9.46 -16.51 -21.97
N THR A 30 -9.48 -15.18 -21.99
CA THR A 30 -9.01 -14.42 -20.83
C THR A 30 -9.99 -14.65 -19.68
N VAL A 31 -9.47 -14.74 -18.45
CA VAL A 31 -10.33 -14.83 -17.24
C VAL A 31 -11.23 -13.61 -17.06
N TRP A 32 -10.96 -12.54 -17.81
CA TRP A 32 -11.66 -11.27 -17.73
C TRP A 32 -12.75 -11.10 -18.80
N GLY A 33 -12.67 -11.81 -19.93
CA GLY A 33 -13.56 -11.59 -21.08
C GLY A 33 -13.70 -10.10 -21.39
N ASP A 34 -14.95 -9.63 -21.44
CA ASP A 34 -15.29 -8.22 -21.70
C ASP A 34 -15.55 -7.40 -20.42
N PHE A 35 -15.23 -7.91 -19.23
CA PHE A 35 -15.57 -7.31 -17.94
C PHE A 35 -15.16 -5.83 -17.84
N PHE A 36 -13.97 -5.47 -18.32
CA PHE A 36 -13.47 -4.09 -18.27
C PHE A 36 -13.99 -3.21 -19.40
N LEU A 37 -14.57 -3.77 -20.47
CA LEU A 37 -15.09 -3.00 -21.61
C LEU A 37 -16.38 -2.24 -21.24
N GLY A 38 -17.10 -2.70 -20.21
CA GLY A 38 -18.32 -2.07 -19.71
C GLY A 38 -18.10 -0.92 -18.73
N PHE A 39 -16.86 -0.45 -18.53
CA PHE A 39 -16.56 0.60 -17.57
C PHE A 39 -17.29 1.91 -17.91
N ARG A 40 -17.99 2.46 -16.93
CA ARG A 40 -18.62 3.78 -17.00
C ARG A 40 -17.87 4.71 -16.05
N PRO A 41 -17.23 5.79 -16.55
CA PRO A 41 -16.53 6.71 -15.68
C PRO A 41 -17.51 7.41 -14.72
N PHE A 42 -17.01 7.75 -13.53
CA PHE A 42 -17.75 8.59 -12.59
C PHE A 42 -18.05 9.96 -13.20
N THR A 43 -19.14 10.60 -12.76
CA THR A 43 -19.46 11.95 -13.22
C THR A 43 -18.40 12.95 -12.72
N PRO A 44 -18.20 14.09 -13.41
CA PRO A 44 -17.25 15.10 -12.94
C PRO A 44 -17.48 15.52 -11.48
N THR A 45 -18.74 15.65 -11.05
CA THR A 45 -19.11 15.98 -9.67
C THR A 45 -18.68 14.90 -8.67
N GLN A 46 -18.86 13.62 -9.01
CA GLN A 46 -18.42 12.50 -8.16
C GLN A 46 -16.89 12.47 -8.05
N CYS A 47 -16.18 12.63 -9.18
CA CYS A 47 -14.72 12.71 -9.20
C CYS A 47 -14.20 13.86 -8.33
N LEU A 48 -14.80 15.05 -8.42
CA LEU A 48 -14.43 16.21 -7.61
C LEU A 48 -14.66 15.96 -6.12
N LEU A 49 -15.80 15.35 -5.75
CA LEU A 49 -16.08 15.02 -4.35
C LEU A 49 -15.05 14.02 -3.78
N MET A 50 -14.74 12.96 -4.53
CA MET A 50 -13.75 11.96 -4.12
C MET A 50 -12.36 12.57 -4.01
N LYS A 51 -11.98 13.44 -4.96
CA LYS A 51 -10.70 14.15 -4.93
C LYS A 51 -10.60 15.06 -3.71
N ASN A 52 -11.61 15.88 -3.43
CA ASN A 52 -11.60 16.77 -2.27
C ASN A 52 -11.51 16.00 -0.95
N LYS A 53 -12.24 14.88 -0.84
CA LYS A 53 -12.14 14.00 0.34
C LYS A 53 -10.75 13.39 0.48
N ALA A 54 -10.13 12.96 -0.62
CA ALA A 54 -8.78 12.41 -0.61
C ALA A 54 -7.75 13.47 -0.19
N GLU A 55 -7.85 14.71 -0.65
CA GLU A 55 -6.93 15.78 -0.24
C GLU A 55 -7.06 16.11 1.26
N VAL A 56 -8.28 16.14 1.81
CA VAL A 56 -8.47 16.34 3.26
C VAL A 56 -7.81 15.22 4.06
N MET A 57 -8.08 13.96 3.71
CA MET A 57 -7.48 12.80 4.37
C MET A 57 -5.95 12.80 4.22
N LYS A 58 -5.44 13.31 3.10
CA LYS A 58 -4.00 13.38 2.84
C LYS A 58 -3.30 14.31 3.81
N GLU A 59 -3.88 15.48 4.08
CA GLU A 59 -3.34 16.47 5.01
C GLU A 59 -3.53 16.06 6.48
N GLU A 60 -4.65 15.42 6.82
CA GLU A 60 -4.84 14.81 8.15
C GLU A 60 -3.74 13.79 8.44
N LEU A 61 -3.49 12.88 7.50
CA LEU A 61 -2.46 11.86 7.63
C LEU A 61 -1.05 12.45 7.65
N ARG A 62 -0.77 13.50 6.85
CA ARG A 62 0.49 14.27 6.93
C ARG A 62 0.72 14.79 8.35
N THR A 63 -0.32 15.35 8.97
CA THR A 63 -0.27 15.88 10.34
C THR A 63 0.03 14.75 11.33
N THR A 64 -0.66 13.60 11.22
CA THR A 64 -0.39 12.42 12.04
C THR A 64 1.07 11.94 11.93
N ILE A 65 1.64 11.93 10.72
CA ILE A 65 3.05 11.54 10.51
C ILE A 65 3.99 12.54 11.20
N VAL A 66 3.73 13.84 11.11
CA VAL A 66 4.54 14.86 11.78
C VAL A 66 4.45 14.73 13.31
N ASP A 67 3.25 14.54 13.85
CA ASP A 67 3.01 14.40 15.29
C ASP A 67 3.65 13.12 15.85
N SER A 68 3.72 12.05 15.04
CA SER A 68 4.35 10.79 15.39
C SER A 68 5.83 10.93 15.78
N ARG A 69 6.50 12.02 15.41
CA ARG A 69 7.90 12.29 15.80
C ARG A 69 8.12 12.29 17.31
N SER A 70 7.08 12.62 18.09
CA SER A 70 7.12 12.65 19.56
C SER A 70 6.73 11.32 20.23
N VAL A 71 6.26 10.35 19.44
CA VAL A 71 5.77 9.05 19.91
C VAL A 71 6.93 8.06 20.11
N ASP A 72 6.69 6.94 20.79
CA ASP A 72 7.67 5.86 20.97
C ASP A 72 8.05 5.16 19.65
N LEU A 73 9.23 4.53 19.66
CA LEU A 73 9.83 3.91 18.47
C LEU A 73 8.94 2.84 17.81
N PRO A 74 8.31 1.89 18.53
CA PRO A 74 7.46 0.88 17.91
C PRO A 74 6.32 1.49 17.07
N GLN A 75 5.59 2.46 17.63
CA GLN A 75 4.46 3.10 16.93
C GLN A 75 4.92 3.89 15.70
N LYS A 76 6.09 4.53 15.75
CA LYS A 76 6.68 5.20 14.57
C LYS A 76 6.96 4.20 13.45
N LEU A 77 7.53 3.05 13.79
CA LEU A 77 7.87 2.01 12.82
C LEU A 77 6.60 1.37 12.22
N GLU A 78 5.61 1.06 13.05
CA GLU A 78 4.32 0.53 12.62
C GLU A 78 3.58 1.50 11.69
N LEU A 79 3.63 2.81 11.97
CA LEU A 79 3.06 3.82 11.10
C LEU A 79 3.70 3.79 9.71
N VAL A 80 5.03 3.78 9.65
CA VAL A 80 5.76 3.73 8.36
C VAL A 80 5.47 2.44 7.61
N ASP A 81 5.50 1.29 8.29
CA ASP A 81 5.20 0.00 7.67
C ASP A 81 3.76 -0.05 7.14
N THR A 82 2.79 0.42 7.91
CA THR A 82 1.39 0.51 7.50
C THR A 82 1.21 1.38 6.26
N LEU A 83 1.86 2.55 6.21
CA LEU A 83 1.81 3.44 5.05
C LEU A 83 2.37 2.77 3.79
N GLN A 84 3.47 2.01 3.93
CA GLN A 84 4.09 1.29 2.82
C GLN A 84 3.24 0.09 2.37
N GLN A 85 2.63 -0.67 3.31
CA GLN A 85 1.74 -1.79 2.98
C GLN A 85 0.46 -1.33 2.27
N LEU A 86 -0.04 -0.14 2.62
CA LEU A 86 -1.19 0.47 1.95
C LEU A 86 -0.82 1.15 0.61
N GLY A 87 0.47 1.25 0.27
CA GLY A 87 0.95 1.96 -0.91
C GLY A 87 0.64 3.46 -0.87
N LEU A 88 0.63 4.06 0.32
CA LEU A 88 0.37 5.50 0.54
C LEU A 88 1.66 6.29 0.79
N ASP A 89 2.78 5.60 1.03
CA ASP A 89 4.10 6.17 1.28
C ASP A 89 4.58 7.14 0.19
N TYR A 90 4.18 6.91 -1.07
CA TYR A 90 4.53 7.81 -2.20
C TYR A 90 4.04 9.26 -2.02
N HIS A 91 3.03 9.50 -1.18
CA HIS A 91 2.55 10.84 -0.86
C HIS A 91 3.37 11.57 0.23
N TYR A 92 4.13 10.82 1.01
CA TYR A 92 4.77 11.29 2.26
C TYR A 92 6.28 10.99 2.28
N GLY A 93 6.90 10.84 1.11
CA GLY A 93 8.30 10.40 1.00
C GLY A 93 9.27 11.27 1.81
N LYS A 94 9.03 12.58 1.89
CA LYS A 94 9.86 13.49 2.70
C LYS A 94 9.66 13.25 4.19
N GLU A 95 8.42 13.22 4.65
CA GLU A 95 8.06 13.07 6.06
C GLU A 95 8.52 11.72 6.62
N ILE A 96 8.35 10.65 5.83
CA ILE A 96 8.82 9.30 6.15
C ILE A 96 10.36 9.28 6.20
N ASN A 97 11.04 9.90 5.23
CA ASN A 97 12.49 9.95 5.22
C ASN A 97 13.04 10.70 6.44
N ASP A 98 12.47 11.85 6.78
CA ASP A 98 12.83 12.62 7.98
C ASP A 98 12.65 11.78 9.26
N LEU A 99 11.55 11.02 9.35
CA LEU A 99 11.27 10.14 10.48
C LEU A 99 12.30 8.99 10.57
N LEU A 100 12.61 8.33 9.46
CA LEU A 100 13.59 7.26 9.39
C LEU A 100 15.02 7.74 9.69
N CYS A 101 15.40 8.94 9.24
CA CYS A 101 16.67 9.57 9.62
C CYS A 101 16.76 9.73 11.15
N GLY A 102 15.71 10.26 11.80
CA GLY A 102 15.68 10.40 13.25
C GLY A 102 15.80 9.06 13.98
N ILE A 103 15.14 8.01 13.46
CA ILE A 103 15.22 6.64 14.00
C ILE A 103 16.63 6.05 13.81
N HIS A 104 17.28 6.33 12.69
CA HIS A 104 18.64 5.88 12.42
C HIS A 104 19.63 6.51 13.42
N ASP A 105 19.54 7.82 13.60
CA ASP A 105 20.47 8.60 14.42
C ASP A 105 20.30 8.35 15.92
N ALA A 106 19.11 7.97 16.38
CA ALA A 106 18.86 7.58 17.76
C ALA A 106 19.56 6.27 18.18
N GLY A 107 20.03 5.47 17.22
CA GLY A 107 20.64 4.17 17.49
C GLY A 107 19.64 3.04 17.74
N ASP A 108 20.13 1.90 18.20
CA ASP A 108 19.33 0.71 18.55
C ASP A 108 19.33 0.52 20.08
N ASP A 109 18.27 0.97 20.73
CA ASP A 109 18.01 0.78 22.16
C ASP A 109 16.89 -0.25 22.44
N ALA A 110 16.27 -0.80 21.39
CA ALA A 110 15.16 -1.71 21.51
C ALA A 110 15.61 -3.10 22.01
N SER A 111 14.83 -3.65 22.94
CA SER A 111 15.07 -4.95 23.55
C SER A 111 14.24 -6.08 22.95
N ASP A 112 13.13 -5.77 22.27
CA ASP A 112 12.26 -6.78 21.67
C ASP A 112 12.63 -7.05 20.21
N LEU A 113 12.48 -8.32 19.79
CA LEU A 113 12.86 -8.78 18.46
C LEU A 113 12.03 -8.12 17.35
N HIS A 114 10.76 -7.83 17.60
CA HIS A 114 9.86 -7.27 16.60
C HIS A 114 10.30 -5.86 16.20
N THR A 115 10.51 -4.98 17.18
CA THR A 115 10.98 -3.60 16.97
C THR A 115 12.34 -3.58 16.29
N VAL A 116 13.30 -4.42 16.74
CA VAL A 116 14.63 -4.50 16.12
C VAL A 116 14.54 -4.97 14.67
N ALA A 117 13.74 -6.01 14.39
CA ALA A 117 13.56 -6.54 13.05
C ALA A 117 12.89 -5.52 12.11
N LEU A 118 11.83 -4.86 12.57
CA LEU A 118 11.10 -3.87 11.79
C LEU A 118 11.96 -2.64 11.51
N ARG A 119 12.68 -2.13 12.52
CA ARG A 119 13.65 -1.04 12.36
C ARG A 119 14.71 -1.40 11.32
N PHE A 120 15.33 -2.57 11.45
CA PHE A 120 16.34 -3.05 10.51
C PHE A 120 15.79 -3.12 9.08
N TYR A 121 14.62 -3.72 8.90
CA TYR A 121 13.97 -3.84 7.59
C TYR A 121 13.68 -2.49 6.96
N LEU A 122 13.00 -1.57 7.67
CA LEU A 122 12.61 -0.27 7.14
C LEU A 122 13.82 0.60 6.79
N LEU A 123 14.84 0.62 7.65
CA LEU A 123 16.08 1.37 7.39
C LEU A 123 16.83 0.81 6.18
N ARG A 124 17.00 -0.52 6.08
CA ARG A 124 17.67 -1.14 4.93
C ARG A 124 16.90 -0.95 3.63
N LYS A 125 15.55 -1.04 3.67
CA LYS A 125 14.68 -0.78 2.52
C LYS A 125 14.83 0.64 1.98
N GLN A 126 15.08 1.61 2.85
CA GLN A 126 15.28 3.02 2.49
C GLN A 126 16.76 3.35 2.17
N GLY A 127 17.66 2.36 2.18
CA GLY A 127 19.06 2.52 1.79
C GLY A 127 20.02 2.91 2.91
N PHE A 128 19.58 2.92 4.17
CA PHE A 128 20.48 3.15 5.31
C PHE A 128 21.37 1.93 5.56
N ASN A 129 22.63 2.20 5.93
CA ASN A 129 23.59 1.13 6.26
C ASN A 129 23.51 0.72 7.73
N VAL A 130 22.62 -0.22 8.05
CA VAL A 130 22.46 -0.77 9.41
C VAL A 130 23.16 -2.11 9.54
N SER A 131 24.04 -2.30 10.54
CA SER A 131 24.71 -3.60 10.74
C SER A 131 23.71 -4.70 11.10
N PRO A 132 23.83 -5.93 10.55
CA PRO A 132 23.04 -7.08 11.01
C PRO A 132 23.38 -7.50 12.46
N ASP A 133 24.46 -6.97 13.04
CA ASP A 133 24.87 -7.30 14.41
C ASP A 133 23.84 -6.91 15.48
N VAL A 134 22.86 -6.05 15.14
CA VAL A 134 21.70 -5.75 15.99
C VAL A 134 20.95 -7.00 16.43
N PHE A 135 21.04 -8.10 15.66
CA PHE A 135 20.39 -9.37 15.99
C PHE A 135 21.19 -10.29 16.91
N LEU A 136 22.48 -10.01 17.17
CA LEU A 136 23.33 -10.88 17.99
C LEU A 136 22.78 -11.06 19.42
N LYS A 137 22.07 -10.05 19.94
CA LYS A 137 21.43 -10.10 21.26
C LYS A 137 20.30 -11.15 21.38
N PHE A 138 19.81 -11.67 20.25
CA PHE A 138 18.75 -12.68 20.18
C PHE A 138 19.27 -14.08 19.79
N ILE A 139 20.58 -14.24 19.67
CA ILE A 139 21.20 -15.52 19.33
C ILE A 139 21.80 -16.11 20.60
N ASP A 140 21.51 -17.38 20.85
CA ASP A 140 22.09 -18.10 21.99
C ASP A 140 23.62 -18.12 21.90
N ALA A 141 24.29 -17.92 23.04
CA ALA A 141 25.73 -18.11 23.13
C ALA A 141 26.06 -19.58 22.82
N LYS A 142 27.05 -19.78 21.96
CA LYS A 142 27.50 -21.10 21.53
C LYS A 142 28.28 -21.82 22.61
#